data_AF-A0A8C9H3J7-F1
#
_entry.id   AF-A0A8C9H3J7-F1
#
_cell.length_a   1.000
_cell.length_b   1.000
_cell.length_c   1.000
_cell.angle_alpha   90.00
_cell.angle_beta   90.00
_cell.angle_gamma   90.00
#
_symmetry.space_group_name_H-M   'P 1'
#
loop_
_entity.id
_entity.type
_entity.pdbx_description
1 polymer ?
#
loop_
_entity_poly.entity_id
_entity_poly.type
_entity_poly.pdbx_seq_one_letter_code
_entity_poly.pdbx_strand_id
1 'polypeptide(L)'
;MTLGSLGNGSSNVSATFLLSGIPGLEHVYIWISIPLCFMYLVSILGNCTILFIIKTECSLHEPMYLFLSMLALIDLGLSLCTLPTVLGIFWVGAREISHDACFAQLFFIHCLSFLESSVLLSMAFDRFVAICCPLHYASILTNTVIGRIGLISLGRSVALIFPLPFMLKRFTYCGSPVLSHSYCLHQEVMKLACANMKANSIYGMFVIISTVGIDSLFILFSYALILHTVLSIASRAERLKALNTCVSHICAVLLFYTPMIGLSVIHRFGKQAPTLIQVVMGFTYLLFPPVMNPIVYSVKTKQIRDRVTHAFCY
;
A
#
# COMPACT_ATOMS: atom_id res chain seq x y z
N MET A 1 11.24 45.40 -50.01
CA MET A 1 10.31 45.43 -48.86
C MET A 1 10.94 44.63 -47.74
N THR A 2 11.40 45.34 -46.73
CA THR A 2 11.99 44.86 -45.48
C THR A 2 10.89 44.59 -44.43
N LEU A 3 11.29 43.84 -43.38
CA LEU A 3 10.60 43.49 -42.12
C LEU A 3 9.57 42.34 -42.23
N GLY A 4 9.59 41.30 -41.38
CA GLY A 4 10.39 41.06 -40.18
C GLY A 4 10.28 39.62 -39.67
N SER A 5 11.34 39.19 -39.00
CA SER A 5 11.46 37.96 -38.22
C SER A 5 10.80 38.11 -36.84
N LEU A 6 10.67 36.96 -36.16
CA LEU A 6 10.40 36.71 -34.74
C LEU A 6 8.95 36.59 -34.27
N GLY A 7 8.55 35.32 -34.14
CA GLY A 7 7.60 34.84 -33.14
C GLY A 7 8.12 33.52 -32.57
N ASN A 8 9.18 33.60 -31.76
CA ASN A 8 9.68 32.51 -30.92
C ASN A 8 8.64 32.24 -29.82
N GLY A 9 7.62 31.46 -30.14
CA GLY A 9 6.68 30.92 -29.17
C GLY A 9 7.17 29.56 -28.72
N SER A 10 8.09 29.51 -27.76
CA SER A 10 8.22 28.35 -26.89
C SER A 10 6.86 28.17 -26.21
N SER A 11 6.02 27.30 -26.77
CA SER A 11 4.82 26.85 -26.09
C SER A 11 5.29 26.19 -24.80
N ASN A 12 5.12 26.90 -23.69
CA ASN A 12 5.17 26.30 -22.36
C ASN A 12 4.12 25.20 -22.36
N VAL A 13 4.53 23.97 -22.69
CA VAL A 13 3.72 22.77 -22.51
C VAL A 13 3.31 22.78 -21.05
N SER A 14 2.01 22.90 -20.78
CA SER A 14 1.46 22.93 -19.43
C SER A 14 2.05 21.78 -18.62
N ALA A 15 2.84 22.10 -17.59
CA ALA A 15 3.56 21.13 -16.76
C ALA A 15 2.65 20.52 -15.68
N THR A 16 1.39 20.26 -16.02
CA THR A 16 0.33 19.88 -15.10
C THR A 16 -0.51 18.73 -15.66
N PHE A 17 -0.84 17.79 -14.77
CA PHE A 17 -1.89 16.79 -14.98
C PHE A 17 -3.19 17.25 -14.32
N LEU A 18 -4.30 16.74 -14.82
CA LEU A 18 -5.63 16.93 -14.26
C LEU A 18 -6.09 15.61 -13.63
N LEU A 19 -6.10 15.55 -12.31
CA LEU A 19 -6.69 14.45 -11.56
C LEU A 19 -8.21 14.50 -11.64
N SER A 20 -8.82 13.35 -11.85
CA SER A 20 -10.28 13.18 -11.81
C SER A 20 -10.67 12.28 -10.65
N GLY A 21 -11.79 12.57 -9.99
CA GLY A 21 -12.33 11.69 -8.96
C GLY A 21 -13.07 10.51 -9.59
N ILE A 22 -14.38 10.67 -9.76
CA ILE A 22 -15.22 9.74 -10.51
C ILE A 22 -15.85 10.51 -11.67
N PRO A 23 -15.47 10.24 -12.93
CA PRO A 23 -16.06 10.90 -14.08
C PRO A 23 -17.58 10.69 -14.12
N GLY A 24 -18.34 11.78 -14.30
CA GLY A 24 -19.82 11.74 -14.35
C GLY A 24 -20.54 11.80 -13.00
N LEU A 25 -19.82 11.68 -11.87
CA LEU A 25 -20.39 11.77 -10.51
C LEU A 25 -20.01 13.09 -9.80
N GLU A 26 -19.61 14.12 -10.53
CA GLU A 26 -19.14 15.39 -9.97
C GLU A 26 -20.17 16.05 -9.03
N HIS A 27 -21.45 15.91 -9.35
CA HIS A 27 -22.57 16.43 -8.57
C HIS A 27 -22.76 15.75 -7.19
N VAL A 28 -22.15 14.57 -6.96
CA VAL A 28 -22.20 13.84 -5.69
C VAL A 28 -20.84 13.76 -4.98
N TYR A 29 -19.84 14.51 -5.43
CA TYR A 29 -18.49 14.51 -4.83
C TYR A 29 -18.51 14.79 -3.32
N ILE A 30 -19.33 15.73 -2.86
CA ILE A 30 -19.48 16.01 -1.43
C ILE A 30 -19.98 14.77 -0.67
N TRP A 31 -20.98 14.06 -1.21
CA TRP A 31 -21.53 12.86 -0.58
C TRP A 31 -20.53 11.69 -0.57
N ILE A 32 -19.68 11.57 -1.59
CA ILE A 32 -18.59 10.56 -1.63
C ILE A 32 -17.44 10.95 -0.69
N SER A 33 -17.22 12.25 -0.49
CA SER A 33 -16.15 12.74 0.37
C SER A 33 -16.36 12.36 1.84
N ILE A 34 -17.62 12.33 2.31
CA ILE A 34 -17.96 12.00 3.70
C ILE A 34 -17.47 10.59 4.11
N PRO A 35 -17.85 9.50 3.42
CA PRO A 35 -17.36 8.16 3.76
C PRO A 35 -15.84 8.03 3.55
N LEU A 36 -15.25 8.70 2.54
CA LEU A 36 -13.80 8.70 2.37
C LEU A 36 -13.07 9.37 3.54
N CYS A 37 -13.52 10.55 3.98
CA CYS A 37 -12.96 11.25 5.14
C CYS A 37 -13.06 10.39 6.40
N PHE A 38 -14.20 9.73 6.60
CA PHE A 38 -14.39 8.82 7.71
C PHE A 38 -13.40 7.64 7.66
N MET A 39 -13.21 7.03 6.49
CA MET A 39 -12.23 5.94 6.32
C MET A 39 -10.80 6.41 6.61
N TYR A 40 -10.38 7.59 6.13
CA TYR A 40 -9.07 8.16 6.47
C TYR A 40 -8.93 8.43 7.97
N LEU A 41 -9.97 8.98 8.60
CA LEU A 41 -9.96 9.23 10.04
C LEU A 41 -9.79 7.93 10.83
N VAL A 42 -10.57 6.89 10.50
CA VAL A 42 -10.46 5.56 11.13
C VAL A 42 -9.08 4.95 10.90
N SER A 43 -8.54 5.03 9.68
CA SER A 43 -7.19 4.56 9.35
C SER A 43 -6.14 5.26 10.21
N ILE A 44 -6.15 6.59 10.24
CA ILE A 44 -5.16 7.38 10.98
C ILE A 44 -5.27 7.11 12.48
N LEU A 45 -6.48 7.20 13.04
CA LEU A 45 -6.70 6.97 14.47
C LEU A 45 -6.34 5.53 14.86
N GLY A 46 -6.74 4.54 14.08
CA GLY A 46 -6.47 3.13 14.33
C GLY A 46 -4.97 2.82 14.35
N ASN A 47 -4.24 3.28 13.34
CA ASN A 47 -2.80 3.07 13.24
C ASN A 47 -2.01 3.87 14.29
N CYS A 48 -2.40 5.11 14.59
CA CYS A 48 -1.83 5.88 15.69
C CYS A 48 -2.07 5.21 17.05
N THR A 49 -3.26 4.65 17.28
CA THR A 49 -3.59 3.94 18.51
C THR A 49 -2.73 2.69 18.69
N ILE A 50 -2.51 1.92 17.62
CA ILE A 50 -1.59 0.77 17.63
C ILE A 50 -0.19 1.21 18.04
N LEU A 51 0.35 2.24 17.38
CA LEU A 51 1.69 2.74 17.67
C LEU A 51 1.81 3.24 19.11
N PHE A 52 0.80 3.96 19.61
CA PHE A 52 0.76 4.44 20.98
C PHE A 52 0.78 3.28 21.99
N ILE A 53 -0.06 2.26 21.78
CA ILE A 53 -0.15 1.10 22.67
C ILE A 53 1.17 0.33 22.68
N ILE A 54 1.73 0.02 21.51
CA ILE A 54 2.98 -0.75 21.42
C ILE A 54 4.14 0.03 22.05
N LYS A 55 4.21 1.35 21.82
CA LYS A 55 5.25 2.20 22.42
C LYS A 55 5.15 2.26 23.95
N THR A 56 3.94 2.25 24.51
CA THR A 56 3.71 2.45 25.94
C THR A 56 3.83 1.14 26.73
N GLU A 57 3.51 0.00 26.10
CA GLU A 57 3.46 -1.30 26.75
C GLU A 57 4.68 -2.16 26.41
N CYS A 58 5.64 -2.23 27.34
CA CYS A 58 6.86 -3.01 27.12
C CYS A 58 6.60 -4.50 26.88
N SER A 59 5.50 -5.07 27.39
CA SER A 59 5.14 -6.47 27.13
C SER A 59 4.74 -6.75 25.68
N LEU A 60 4.46 -5.71 24.89
CA LEU A 60 4.18 -5.80 23.46
C LEU A 60 5.43 -5.59 22.60
N HIS A 61 6.64 -5.44 23.15
CA HIS A 61 7.87 -5.37 22.38
C HIS A 61 8.36 -6.75 21.89
N GLU A 62 7.43 -7.56 21.38
CA GLU A 62 7.69 -8.84 20.74
C GLU A 62 7.76 -8.68 19.21
N PRO A 63 8.42 -9.61 18.49
CA PRO A 63 8.69 -9.45 17.06
C PRO A 63 7.48 -9.14 16.19
N MET A 64 6.38 -9.87 16.39
CA MET A 64 5.13 -9.66 15.67
C MET A 64 4.59 -8.22 15.80
N TYR A 65 4.66 -7.63 17.00
CA TYR A 65 4.14 -6.28 17.25
C TYR A 65 5.09 -5.19 16.73
N LEU A 66 6.40 -5.46 16.71
CA LEU A 66 7.34 -4.56 16.03
C LEU A 66 7.09 -4.52 14.53
N PHE A 67 6.80 -5.65 13.88
CA PHE A 67 6.34 -5.67 12.49
C PHE A 67 4.99 -4.97 12.31
N LEU A 68 4.05 -5.15 13.25
CA LEU A 68 2.77 -4.44 13.23
C LEU A 68 2.97 -2.91 13.35
N SER A 69 3.97 -2.45 14.10
CA SER A 69 4.32 -1.03 14.18
C SER A 69 4.87 -0.50 12.85
N MET A 70 5.70 -1.31 12.16
CA MET A 70 6.15 -0.97 10.80
C MET A 70 4.97 -0.87 9.84
N LEU A 71 4.03 -1.84 9.90
CA LEU A 71 2.81 -1.84 9.10
C LEU A 71 1.97 -0.58 9.35
N ALA A 72 1.75 -0.22 10.62
CA ALA A 72 1.01 0.99 10.99
C ALA A 72 1.68 2.29 10.49
N LEU A 73 3.02 2.38 10.52
CA LEU A 73 3.75 3.52 9.96
C LEU A 73 3.59 3.62 8.44
N ILE A 74 3.58 2.48 7.75
CA ILE A 74 3.37 2.40 6.30
C ILE A 74 1.95 2.86 5.94
N ASP A 75 0.95 2.37 6.67
CA ASP A 75 -0.47 2.72 6.52
C ASP A 75 -0.72 4.23 6.74
N LEU A 76 -0.06 4.83 7.73
CA LEU A 76 -0.06 6.28 7.94
C LEU A 76 0.61 7.03 6.79
N GLY A 77 1.75 6.55 6.31
CA GLY A 77 2.45 7.12 5.16
C GLY A 77 1.58 7.12 3.90
N LEU A 78 0.92 6.00 3.59
CA LEU A 78 0.01 5.87 2.45
C LEU A 78 -1.16 6.85 2.57
N SER A 79 -1.73 6.95 3.78
CA SER A 79 -2.81 7.90 4.07
C SER A 79 -2.36 9.35 3.85
N LEU A 80 -1.20 9.74 4.36
CA LEU A 80 -0.65 11.09 4.21
C LEU A 80 -0.29 11.46 2.77
N CYS A 81 0.17 10.50 1.96
CA CYS A 81 0.53 10.75 0.57
C CYS A 81 -0.69 11.02 -0.32
N THR A 82 -1.87 10.51 0.06
CA THR A 82 -3.05 10.44 -0.82
C THR A 82 -4.20 11.32 -0.34
N LEU A 83 -4.34 11.50 0.98
CA LEU A 83 -5.35 12.36 1.59
C LEU A 83 -5.37 13.78 0.99
N PRO A 84 -4.23 14.48 0.79
CA PRO A 84 -4.25 15.85 0.29
C PRO A 84 -4.85 15.97 -1.12
N THR A 85 -4.50 15.06 -2.03
CA THR A 85 -5.02 15.11 -3.41
C THR A 85 -6.48 14.67 -3.46
N VAL A 86 -6.85 13.66 -2.69
CA VAL A 86 -8.25 13.20 -2.59
C VAL A 86 -9.13 14.33 -2.04
N LEU A 87 -8.80 14.91 -0.89
CA LEU A 87 -9.58 16.01 -0.33
C LEU A 87 -9.58 17.26 -1.21
N GLY A 88 -8.45 17.60 -1.83
CA GLY A 88 -8.35 18.75 -2.74
C GLY A 88 -9.36 18.66 -3.89
N ILE A 89 -9.53 17.49 -4.47
CA ILE A 89 -10.50 17.24 -5.55
C ILE A 89 -11.93 17.28 -5.03
N PHE A 90 -12.22 16.60 -3.92
CA PHE A 90 -13.59 16.42 -3.43
C PHE A 90 -14.16 17.66 -2.72
N TRP A 91 -13.34 18.48 -2.07
CA TRP A 91 -13.80 19.64 -1.28
C TRP A 91 -13.57 20.99 -1.98
N VAL A 92 -12.44 21.13 -2.69
CA VAL A 92 -12.02 22.41 -3.29
C VAL A 92 -12.09 22.38 -4.82
N GLY A 93 -12.34 21.21 -5.42
CA GLY A 93 -12.32 21.04 -6.87
C GLY A 93 -10.93 21.21 -7.48
N ALA A 94 -9.87 21.13 -6.67
CA ALA A 94 -8.48 21.26 -7.10
C ALA A 94 -8.05 20.01 -7.87
N ARG A 95 -8.19 20.06 -9.20
CA ARG A 95 -7.85 18.94 -10.09
C ARG A 95 -6.43 19.02 -10.64
N GLU A 96 -5.80 20.19 -10.61
CA GLU A 96 -4.45 20.37 -11.15
C GLU A 96 -3.38 19.85 -10.21
N ILE A 97 -2.45 19.05 -10.74
CA ILE A 97 -1.23 18.61 -10.05
C ILE A 97 -0.04 18.81 -10.96
N SER A 98 1.08 19.32 -10.44
CA SER A 98 2.31 19.42 -11.22
C SER A 98 2.88 18.02 -11.50
N HIS A 99 3.60 17.85 -12.61
CA HIS A 99 4.25 16.58 -12.93
C HIS A 99 5.18 16.11 -11.80
N ASP A 100 5.94 17.02 -11.19
CA ASP A 100 6.84 16.71 -10.09
C ASP A 100 6.12 16.22 -8.84
N ALA A 101 5.01 16.87 -8.45
CA ALA A 101 4.19 16.43 -7.34
C ALA A 101 3.55 15.06 -7.60
N CYS A 102 3.10 14.83 -8.85
CA CYS A 102 2.55 13.55 -9.27
C CYS A 102 3.58 12.40 -9.20
N PHE A 103 4.81 12.65 -9.68
CA PHE A 103 5.88 11.64 -9.64
C PHE A 103 6.39 11.39 -8.22
N ALA A 104 6.42 12.41 -7.37
CA ALA A 104 6.72 12.24 -5.95
C ALA A 104 5.64 11.41 -5.24
N GLN A 105 4.36 11.71 -5.47
CA GLN A 105 3.25 10.93 -4.92
C GLN A 105 3.32 9.46 -5.37
N LEU A 106 3.57 9.22 -6.65
CA LEU A 106 3.75 7.89 -7.22
C LEU A 106 4.93 7.14 -6.56
N PHE A 107 6.07 7.81 -6.37
CA PHE A 107 7.24 7.23 -5.70
C PHE A 107 6.87 6.75 -4.29
N PHE A 108 6.24 7.61 -3.48
CA PHE A 108 5.88 7.25 -2.12
C PHE A 108 4.83 6.14 -2.05
N ILE A 109 3.77 6.21 -2.85
CA ILE A 109 2.74 5.16 -2.89
C ILE A 109 3.37 3.80 -3.20
N HIS A 110 4.14 3.69 -4.29
CA HIS A 110 4.74 2.40 -4.66
C HIS A 110 5.81 1.93 -3.67
N CYS A 111 6.66 2.84 -3.17
CA CYS A 111 7.67 2.48 -2.18
C CYS A 111 7.04 1.93 -0.90
N LEU A 112 5.98 2.58 -0.41
CA LEU A 112 5.26 2.16 0.80
C LEU A 112 4.50 0.85 0.57
N SER A 113 3.83 0.68 -0.57
CA SER A 113 3.14 -0.59 -0.88
C SER A 113 4.11 -1.78 -1.02
N PHE A 114 5.31 -1.58 -1.54
CA PHE A 114 6.31 -2.67 -1.56
C PHE A 114 6.91 -2.94 -0.20
N LEU A 115 7.10 -1.90 0.60
CA LEU A 115 7.50 -2.07 1.99
C LEU A 115 6.43 -2.83 2.78
N GLU A 116 5.15 -2.56 2.56
CA GLU A 116 4.01 -3.30 3.13
C GLU A 116 4.09 -4.79 2.80
N SER A 117 4.26 -5.13 1.52
CA SER A 117 4.46 -6.51 1.06
C SER A 117 5.63 -7.21 1.76
N SER A 118 6.77 -6.51 1.88
CA SER A 118 7.96 -7.06 2.55
C SER A 118 7.77 -7.22 4.07
N VAL A 119 6.99 -6.35 4.71
CA VAL A 119 6.62 -6.49 6.13
C VAL A 119 5.66 -7.67 6.32
N LEU A 120 4.66 -7.86 5.46
CA LEU A 120 3.79 -9.04 5.47
C LEU A 120 4.59 -10.34 5.30
N LEU A 121 5.57 -10.36 4.39
CA LEU A 121 6.50 -11.49 4.29
C LEU A 121 7.25 -11.73 5.60
N SER A 122 7.73 -10.67 6.24
CA SER A 122 8.47 -10.77 7.50
C SER A 122 7.59 -11.29 8.64
N MET A 123 6.31 -10.92 8.67
CA MET A 123 5.32 -11.45 9.60
C MET A 123 5.00 -12.93 9.33
N ALA A 124 4.97 -13.36 8.05
CA ALA A 124 4.86 -14.77 7.70
C ALA A 124 6.06 -15.57 8.22
N PHE A 125 7.27 -15.01 8.08
CA PHE A 125 8.49 -15.61 8.58
C PHE A 125 8.49 -15.70 10.12
N ASP A 126 8.04 -14.65 10.83
CA ASP A 126 7.82 -14.71 12.28
C ASP A 126 6.93 -15.89 12.68
N ARG A 127 5.76 -16.03 12.04
CA ARG A 127 4.83 -17.13 12.32
C ARG A 127 5.43 -18.49 12.02
N PHE A 128 6.20 -18.59 10.94
CA PHE A 128 6.93 -19.81 10.61
C PHE A 128 7.92 -20.19 11.71
N VAL A 129 8.80 -19.28 12.14
CA VAL A 129 9.79 -19.58 13.18
C VAL A 129 9.10 -19.89 14.52
N ALA A 130 8.04 -19.16 14.88
CA ALA A 130 7.31 -19.36 16.11
C ALA A 130 6.64 -20.76 16.20
N ILE A 131 6.16 -21.31 15.09
CA ILE A 131 5.45 -22.60 15.06
C ILE A 131 6.39 -23.76 14.73
N CYS A 132 7.26 -23.61 13.73
CA CYS A 132 8.11 -24.68 13.23
C CYS A 132 9.40 -24.82 14.04
N CYS A 133 9.89 -23.74 14.66
CA CYS A 133 11.17 -23.70 15.38
C CYS A 133 11.06 -23.01 16.76
N PRO A 134 10.11 -23.39 17.63
CA PRO A 134 9.79 -22.64 18.86
C PRO A 134 10.98 -22.47 19.81
N LEU A 135 11.86 -23.47 19.91
CA LEU A 135 13.05 -23.43 20.78
C LEU A 135 14.09 -22.38 20.35
N HIS A 136 14.12 -22.02 19.06
CA HIS A 136 15.09 -21.08 18.50
C HIS A 136 14.48 -19.70 18.22
N TYR A 137 13.19 -19.50 18.52
CA TYR A 137 12.48 -18.27 18.19
C TYR A 137 13.17 -17.02 18.78
N ALA A 138 13.48 -17.05 20.08
CA ALA A 138 14.12 -15.93 20.78
C ALA A 138 15.55 -15.63 20.30
N SER A 139 16.28 -16.64 19.79
CA SER A 139 17.62 -16.44 19.24
C SER A 139 17.62 -15.94 17.80
N ILE A 140 16.61 -16.32 17.01
CA ILE A 140 16.52 -15.96 15.58
C ILE A 140 15.92 -14.55 15.43
N LEU A 141 14.76 -14.30 16.04
CA LEU A 141 14.05 -13.02 15.94
C LEU A 141 14.35 -12.12 17.15
N THR A 142 15.52 -11.50 17.11
CA THR A 142 15.88 -10.43 18.05
C THR A 142 15.45 -9.06 17.53
N ASN A 143 15.30 -8.08 18.43
CA ASN A 143 14.96 -6.69 18.04
C ASN A 143 15.95 -6.11 17.03
N THR A 144 17.23 -6.44 17.14
CA THR A 144 18.27 -6.04 16.18
C THR A 144 18.04 -6.65 14.81
N VAL A 145 17.67 -7.93 14.74
CA VAL A 145 17.37 -8.61 13.46
C VAL A 145 16.13 -7.99 12.83
N ILE A 146 15.09 -7.70 13.60
CA ILE A 146 13.86 -7.05 13.10
C ILE A 146 14.15 -5.66 12.54
N GLY A 147 14.92 -4.84 13.27
CA GLY A 147 15.34 -3.53 12.78
C GLY A 147 16.13 -3.61 11.47
N ARG A 148 17.02 -4.61 11.34
CA ARG A 148 17.74 -4.88 10.09
C ARG A 148 16.82 -5.32 8.97
N ILE A 149 15.86 -6.19 9.23
CA ILE A 149 14.85 -6.61 8.24
C ILE A 149 14.08 -5.37 7.75
N GLY A 150 13.61 -4.51 8.66
CA GLY A 150 12.90 -3.28 8.31
C GLY A 150 13.74 -2.35 7.42
N LEU A 151 15.02 -2.15 7.77
CA LEU A 151 15.92 -1.30 7.00
C LEU A 151 16.24 -1.89 5.60
N ILE A 152 16.46 -3.20 5.51
CA ILE A 152 16.71 -3.89 4.24
C ILE A 152 15.46 -3.81 3.35
N SER A 153 14.28 -4.04 3.91
CA SER A 153 13.01 -3.93 3.19
C SER A 153 12.80 -2.51 2.67
N LEU A 154 13.04 -1.48 3.49
CA LEU A 154 12.97 -0.08 3.06
C LEU A 154 13.97 0.23 1.95
N GLY A 155 15.23 -0.20 2.12
CA GLY A 155 16.28 -0.02 1.12
C GLY A 155 15.95 -0.69 -0.21
N ARG A 156 15.42 -1.93 -0.18
CA ARG A 156 14.94 -2.67 -1.36
C ARG A 156 13.82 -1.90 -2.07
N SER A 157 12.80 -1.45 -1.35
CA SER A 157 11.68 -0.71 -1.92
C SER A 157 12.12 0.61 -2.57
N VAL A 158 12.97 1.38 -1.88
CA VAL A 158 13.52 2.64 -2.41
C VAL A 158 14.37 2.38 -3.64
N ALA A 159 15.30 1.42 -3.60
CA ALA A 159 16.19 1.13 -4.71
C ALA A 159 15.45 0.70 -6.00
N LEU A 160 14.37 -0.07 -5.85
CA LEU A 160 13.56 -0.53 -6.99
C LEU A 160 12.60 0.54 -7.52
N ILE A 161 12.15 1.47 -6.68
CA ILE A 161 11.21 2.52 -7.11
C ILE A 161 11.91 3.81 -7.55
N PHE A 162 13.11 4.10 -7.04
CA PHE A 162 13.84 5.31 -7.33
C PHE A 162 14.03 5.61 -8.83
N PRO A 163 14.30 4.63 -9.72
CA PRO A 163 14.46 4.92 -11.15
C PRO A 163 13.17 5.36 -11.85
N LEU A 164 11.99 4.94 -11.37
CA LEU A 164 10.70 5.15 -12.04
C LEU A 164 10.37 6.64 -12.27
N PRO A 165 10.43 7.54 -11.26
CA PRO A 165 10.22 8.97 -11.47
C PRO A 165 11.13 9.58 -12.54
N PHE A 166 12.41 9.19 -12.59
CA PHE A 166 13.35 9.72 -13.59
C PHE A 166 13.04 9.20 -14.99
N MET A 167 12.62 7.93 -15.11
CA MET A 167 12.17 7.38 -16.39
C MET A 167 10.90 8.09 -16.87
N LEU A 168 9.96 8.38 -15.97
CA LEU A 168 8.74 9.12 -16.29
C LEU A 168 9.02 10.55 -16.74
N LYS A 169 9.92 11.28 -16.05
CA LYS A 169 10.35 12.65 -16.44
C LYS A 169 10.91 12.76 -17.85
N ARG A 170 11.43 11.66 -18.43
CA ARG A 170 11.97 11.65 -19.80
C ARG A 170 10.90 11.56 -20.88
N PHE A 171 9.65 11.27 -20.54
CA PHE A 171 8.59 11.15 -21.52
C PHE A 171 8.03 12.52 -21.92
N THR A 172 7.73 12.65 -23.22
CA THR A 172 6.86 13.71 -23.72
C THR A 172 5.41 13.24 -23.59
N TYR A 173 4.58 14.05 -22.94
CA TYR A 173 3.14 13.77 -22.76
C TYR A 173 2.35 14.57 -23.79
N CYS A 174 1.55 13.89 -24.61
CA CYS A 174 0.69 14.54 -25.62
C CYS A 174 -0.71 13.93 -25.72
N GLY A 175 -1.06 13.01 -24.82
CA GLY A 175 -2.47 12.71 -24.54
C GLY A 175 -3.17 13.86 -23.81
N SER A 176 -4.50 13.78 -23.69
CA SER A 176 -5.25 14.65 -22.77
C SER A 176 -4.65 14.52 -21.36
N PRO A 177 -4.37 15.61 -20.62
CA PRO A 177 -3.68 15.56 -19.33
C PRO A 177 -4.52 14.95 -18.19
N VAL A 178 -5.67 14.35 -18.49
CA VAL A 178 -6.65 13.85 -17.52
C VAL A 178 -6.29 12.43 -17.05
N LEU A 179 -6.11 12.27 -15.75
CA LEU A 179 -5.95 11.00 -15.05
C LEU A 179 -7.30 10.57 -14.46
N SER A 180 -7.63 9.28 -14.57
CA SER A 180 -8.94 8.75 -14.16
C SER A 180 -9.12 8.64 -12.64
N HIS A 181 -8.04 8.72 -11.87
CA HIS A 181 -8.01 8.58 -10.41
C HIS A 181 -7.62 9.88 -9.72
N SER A 182 -8.04 10.03 -8.46
CA SER A 182 -7.77 11.19 -7.60
C SER A 182 -6.35 11.21 -7.00
N TYR A 183 -5.48 10.33 -7.48
CA TYR A 183 -4.07 10.20 -7.12
C TYR A 183 -3.28 9.65 -8.31
N CYS A 184 -1.97 9.88 -8.31
CA CYS A 184 -1.11 9.47 -9.41
C CYS A 184 -0.78 7.97 -9.38
N LEU A 185 -1.35 7.23 -10.34
CA LEU A 185 -1.04 5.82 -10.57
C LEU A 185 -0.11 5.65 -11.78
N HIS A 186 0.92 4.82 -11.64
CA HIS A 186 1.90 4.58 -12.71
C HIS A 186 1.28 4.15 -14.05
N GLN A 187 0.29 3.25 -14.01
CA GLN A 187 -0.37 2.77 -15.23
C GLN A 187 -1.14 3.87 -15.97
N GLU A 188 -1.71 4.85 -15.26
CA GLU A 188 -2.45 5.96 -15.87
C GLU A 188 -1.48 6.98 -16.47
N VAL A 189 -0.43 7.35 -15.75
CA VAL A 189 0.62 8.27 -16.26
C VAL A 189 1.27 7.70 -17.52
N MET A 190 1.54 6.39 -17.55
CA MET A 190 2.11 5.75 -18.75
C MET A 190 1.20 5.90 -19.97
N LYS A 191 -0.12 5.76 -19.86
CA LYS A 191 -1.05 5.85 -21.00
C LYS A 191 -1.03 7.21 -21.71
N LEU A 192 -0.61 8.27 -21.02
CA LEU A 192 -0.58 9.64 -21.56
C LEU A 192 0.72 9.97 -22.35
N ALA A 193 1.77 9.15 -22.24
CA ALA A 193 3.06 9.41 -22.89
C ALA A 193 3.04 9.08 -24.40
N CYS A 194 3.70 9.91 -25.22
CA CYS A 194 3.83 9.71 -26.67
C CYS A 194 5.18 9.11 -27.08
N ALA A 195 5.70 8.21 -26.26
CA ALA A 195 7.01 7.61 -26.48
C ALA A 195 6.91 6.09 -26.31
N ASN A 196 7.90 5.36 -26.82
CA ASN A 196 7.92 3.91 -26.69
C ASN A 196 8.06 3.50 -25.22
N MET A 197 6.96 3.01 -24.64
CA MET A 197 6.86 2.64 -23.22
C MET A 197 7.47 1.28 -22.88
N LYS A 198 8.00 0.55 -23.88
CA LYS A 198 8.44 -0.85 -23.72
C LYS A 198 9.46 -1.03 -22.58
N ALA A 199 10.46 -0.16 -22.48
CA ALA A 199 11.47 -0.24 -21.43
C ALA A 199 10.88 -0.04 -20.03
N ASN A 200 10.03 0.98 -19.85
CA ASN A 200 9.36 1.25 -18.57
C ASN A 200 8.35 0.14 -18.21
N SER A 201 7.63 -0.41 -19.20
CA SER A 201 6.74 -1.55 -18.98
C SER A 201 7.49 -2.81 -18.56
N ILE A 202 8.62 -3.13 -19.20
CA ILE A 202 9.47 -4.27 -18.82
C ILE A 202 10.02 -4.06 -17.41
N TYR A 203 10.51 -2.86 -17.11
CA TYR A 203 11.01 -2.52 -15.78
C TYR A 203 9.92 -2.63 -14.71
N GLY A 204 8.73 -2.05 -14.94
CA GLY A 204 7.60 -2.15 -14.02
C GLY A 204 7.18 -3.61 -13.78
N MET A 205 7.14 -4.45 -14.83
CA MET A 205 6.87 -5.88 -14.69
C MET A 205 7.95 -6.59 -13.88
N PHE A 206 9.23 -6.31 -14.15
CA PHE A 206 10.36 -6.85 -13.39
C PHE A 206 10.24 -6.49 -11.90
N VAL A 207 9.94 -5.22 -11.61
CA VAL A 207 9.77 -4.73 -10.24
C VAL A 207 8.61 -5.43 -9.54
N ILE A 208 7.43 -5.56 -10.18
CA ILE A 208 6.28 -6.26 -9.59
C ILE A 208 6.59 -7.74 -9.32
N ILE A 209 7.20 -8.45 -10.29
CA ILE A 209 7.53 -9.87 -10.14
C ILE A 209 8.58 -10.06 -9.05
N SER A 210 9.64 -9.27 -9.06
CA SER A 210 10.75 -9.36 -8.10
C SER A 210 10.39 -8.91 -6.68
N THR A 211 9.29 -8.19 -6.50
CA THR A 211 8.76 -7.77 -5.19
C THR A 211 7.57 -8.64 -4.81
N VAL A 212 6.37 -8.18 -5.17
CA VAL A 212 5.08 -8.80 -4.86
C VAL A 212 5.05 -10.29 -5.24
N GLY A 213 5.57 -10.65 -6.40
CA GLY A 213 5.60 -12.05 -6.85
C GLY A 213 6.46 -12.94 -5.95
N ILE A 214 7.71 -12.54 -5.70
CA ILE A 214 8.64 -13.26 -4.83
C ILE A 214 8.13 -13.29 -3.39
N ASP A 215 7.65 -12.17 -2.86
CA ASP A 215 7.13 -12.07 -1.49
C ASP A 215 5.92 -13.01 -1.31
N SER A 216 5.00 -13.05 -2.28
CA SER A 216 3.87 -13.98 -2.27
C SER A 216 4.30 -15.44 -2.23
N LEU A 217 5.29 -15.81 -3.04
CA LEU A 217 5.80 -17.20 -3.09
C LEU A 217 6.40 -17.62 -1.75
N PHE A 218 7.17 -16.74 -1.10
CA PHE A 218 7.73 -17.04 0.21
C PHE A 218 6.68 -17.05 1.32
N ILE A 219 5.65 -16.21 1.25
CA ILE A 219 4.50 -16.29 2.16
C ILE A 219 3.80 -17.65 2.02
N LEU A 220 3.48 -18.05 0.79
CA LEU A 220 2.84 -19.35 0.51
C LEU A 220 3.69 -20.52 0.99
N PHE A 221 5.00 -20.48 0.72
CA PHE A 221 5.93 -21.50 1.18
C PHE A 221 5.99 -21.58 2.71
N SER A 222 6.08 -20.43 3.39
CA SER A 222 6.06 -20.36 4.86
C SER A 222 4.78 -20.97 5.42
N TYR A 223 3.62 -20.67 4.85
CA TYR A 223 2.33 -21.21 5.28
C TYR A 223 2.15 -22.69 4.96
N ALA A 224 2.73 -23.19 3.86
CA ALA A 224 2.75 -24.61 3.55
C ALA A 224 3.53 -25.39 4.62
N LEU A 225 4.71 -24.87 5.03
CA LEU A 225 5.50 -25.47 6.10
C LEU A 225 4.79 -25.38 7.47
N ILE A 226 4.19 -24.24 7.80
CA ILE A 226 3.37 -24.08 9.01
C ILE A 226 2.26 -25.12 9.03
N LEU A 227 1.52 -25.27 7.93
CA LEU A 227 0.43 -26.23 7.84
C LEU A 227 0.95 -27.67 8.02
N HIS A 228 2.06 -28.02 7.37
CA HIS A 228 2.70 -29.31 7.53
C HIS A 228 3.06 -29.61 8.99
N THR A 229 3.68 -28.65 9.69
CA THR A 229 3.99 -28.78 11.12
C THR A 229 2.73 -28.86 11.99
N VAL A 230 1.70 -28.08 11.71
CA VAL A 230 0.45 -28.13 12.47
C VAL A 230 -0.23 -29.50 12.29
N LEU A 231 -0.21 -30.07 11.10
CA LEU A 231 -0.81 -31.38 10.84
C LEU A 231 -0.09 -32.52 11.57
N SER A 232 1.19 -32.37 11.92
CA SER A 232 1.93 -33.37 12.70
C SER A 232 1.62 -33.35 14.20
N ILE A 233 1.01 -32.28 14.73
CA ILE A 233 0.61 -32.18 16.15
C ILE A 233 -0.49 -33.20 16.43
N ALA A 234 -0.39 -33.99 17.50
CA ALA A 234 -1.38 -35.03 17.81
C ALA A 234 -2.75 -34.48 18.27
N SER A 235 -2.74 -33.41 19.08
CA SER A 235 -3.95 -32.85 19.67
C SER A 235 -4.68 -31.87 18.75
N ARG A 236 -5.98 -32.12 18.50
CA ARG A 236 -6.84 -31.19 17.73
C ARG A 236 -6.95 -29.81 18.38
N ALA A 237 -6.94 -29.74 19.72
CA ALA A 237 -7.01 -28.48 20.43
C ALA A 237 -5.74 -27.64 20.21
N GLU A 238 -4.56 -28.28 20.22
CA GLU A 238 -3.28 -27.63 19.95
C GLU A 238 -3.17 -27.18 18.49
N ARG A 239 -3.68 -27.98 17.54
CA ARG A 239 -3.79 -27.58 16.13
C ARG A 239 -4.60 -26.30 15.95
N LEU A 240 -5.79 -26.25 16.54
CA LEU A 240 -6.68 -25.08 16.45
C LEU A 240 -6.03 -23.86 17.10
N LYS A 241 -5.34 -24.05 18.24
CA LYS A 241 -4.58 -22.97 18.89
C LYS A 241 -3.49 -22.42 17.98
N ALA A 242 -2.71 -23.29 17.33
CA ALA A 242 -1.65 -22.89 16.40
C ALA A 242 -2.20 -22.16 15.17
N LEU A 243 -3.27 -22.65 14.55
CA LEU A 243 -3.89 -21.96 13.41
C LEU A 243 -4.50 -20.61 13.80
N ASN A 244 -5.07 -20.50 15.00
CA ASN A 244 -5.69 -19.27 15.46
C ASN A 244 -4.68 -18.11 15.62
N THR A 245 -3.39 -18.40 15.86
CA THR A 245 -2.34 -17.35 15.89
C THR A 245 -2.02 -16.79 14.51
N CYS A 246 -2.32 -17.53 13.44
CA CYS A 246 -2.07 -17.15 12.07
C CYS A 246 -3.21 -16.37 11.41
N VAL A 247 -4.42 -16.43 11.95
CA VAL A 247 -5.63 -15.87 11.31
C VAL A 247 -5.49 -14.38 11.03
N SER A 248 -5.00 -13.59 11.99
CA SER A 248 -4.85 -12.15 11.80
C SER A 248 -3.91 -11.82 10.64
N HIS A 249 -2.79 -12.54 10.54
CA HIS A 249 -1.85 -12.37 9.46
C HIS A 249 -2.40 -12.85 8.10
N ILE A 250 -3.08 -14.00 8.05
CA ILE A 250 -3.75 -14.46 6.82
C ILE A 250 -4.79 -13.43 6.35
N CYS A 251 -5.57 -12.86 7.28
CA CYS A 251 -6.52 -11.79 6.97
C CYS A 251 -5.79 -10.57 6.38
N ALA A 252 -4.70 -10.10 7.00
CA ALA A 252 -3.91 -8.97 6.50
C ALA A 252 -3.34 -9.23 5.08
N VAL A 253 -2.80 -10.43 4.84
CA VAL A 253 -2.32 -10.85 3.51
C VAL A 253 -3.45 -10.81 2.48
N LEU A 254 -4.62 -11.36 2.79
CA LEU A 254 -5.77 -11.33 1.87
C LEU A 254 -6.25 -9.90 1.62
N LEU A 255 -6.32 -9.06 2.66
CA LEU A 255 -6.71 -7.67 2.56
C LEU A 255 -5.78 -6.86 1.65
N PHE A 256 -4.48 -7.14 1.66
CA PHE A 256 -3.50 -6.47 0.80
C PHE A 256 -3.48 -7.02 -0.64
N TYR A 257 -3.39 -8.34 -0.80
CA TYR A 257 -3.19 -8.96 -2.11
C TYR A 257 -4.47 -9.01 -2.96
N THR A 258 -5.65 -9.19 -2.36
CA THR A 258 -6.92 -9.30 -3.12
C THR A 258 -7.23 -8.02 -3.91
N PRO A 259 -7.19 -6.81 -3.33
CA PRO A 259 -7.42 -5.57 -4.10
C PRO A 259 -6.36 -5.35 -5.19
N MET A 260 -5.09 -5.68 -4.92
CA MET A 260 -3.99 -5.52 -5.88
C MET A 260 -4.19 -6.41 -7.12
N ILE A 261 -4.51 -7.69 -6.90
CA ILE A 261 -4.80 -8.65 -7.97
C ILE A 261 -6.08 -8.22 -8.71
N GLY A 262 -7.13 -7.83 -7.97
CA GLY A 262 -8.40 -7.39 -8.54
C GLY A 262 -8.23 -6.17 -9.45
N LEU A 263 -7.49 -5.15 -9.01
CA LEU A 263 -7.18 -3.96 -9.82
C LEU A 263 -6.41 -4.34 -11.10
N SER A 264 -5.44 -5.24 -10.99
CA SER A 264 -4.66 -5.73 -12.14
C SER A 264 -5.52 -6.48 -13.15
N VAL A 265 -6.44 -7.34 -12.69
CA VAL A 265 -7.39 -8.07 -13.55
C VAL A 265 -8.32 -7.10 -14.26
N ILE A 266 -8.85 -6.10 -13.56
CA ILE A 266 -9.75 -5.10 -14.14
C ILE A 266 -9.02 -4.24 -15.18
N HIS A 267 -7.79 -3.81 -14.91
CA HIS A 267 -7.01 -3.04 -15.88
C HIS A 267 -6.66 -3.85 -17.15
N ARG A 268 -6.43 -5.16 -17.02
CA ARG A 268 -5.99 -6.01 -18.14
C ARG A 268 -7.14 -6.61 -18.95
N PHE A 269 -8.20 -7.04 -18.28
CA PHE A 269 -9.32 -7.77 -18.88
C PHE A 269 -10.64 -7.01 -18.81
N GLY A 270 -10.77 -6.03 -17.92
CA GLY A 270 -11.97 -5.19 -17.77
C GLY A 270 -12.06 -4.04 -18.77
N LYS A 271 -11.79 -4.29 -20.06
CA LYS A 271 -11.92 -3.25 -21.11
C LYS A 271 -13.34 -2.67 -21.22
N GLN A 272 -14.34 -3.36 -20.68
CA GLN A 272 -15.75 -2.94 -20.61
C GLN A 272 -16.21 -2.64 -19.18
N ALA A 273 -15.32 -2.65 -18.18
CA ALA A 273 -15.70 -2.36 -16.81
C ALA A 273 -16.05 -0.87 -16.67
N PRO A 274 -17.18 -0.53 -16.02
CA PRO A 274 -17.51 0.86 -15.72
C PRO A 274 -16.37 1.57 -14.99
N THR A 275 -16.10 2.83 -15.34
CA THR A 275 -15.07 3.66 -14.70
C THR A 275 -15.23 3.73 -13.18
N LEU A 276 -16.47 3.69 -12.69
CA LEU A 276 -16.77 3.60 -11.27
C LEU A 276 -16.10 2.40 -10.58
N ILE A 277 -16.08 1.23 -11.21
CA ILE A 277 -15.47 0.02 -10.65
C ILE A 277 -13.95 0.19 -10.55
N GLN A 278 -13.31 0.80 -11.55
CA GLN A 278 -11.86 1.05 -11.55
C GLN A 278 -11.46 2.04 -10.44
N VAL A 279 -12.27 3.07 -10.21
CA VAL A 279 -12.02 4.05 -9.15
C VAL A 279 -12.26 3.44 -7.76
N VAL A 280 -13.38 2.73 -7.57
CA VAL A 280 -13.67 2.04 -6.30
C VAL A 280 -12.59 1.04 -5.96
N MET A 281 -12.13 0.23 -6.92
CA MET A 281 -11.05 -0.72 -6.69
C MET A 281 -9.70 -0.05 -6.38
N GLY A 282 -9.44 1.14 -6.94
CA GLY A 282 -8.30 1.96 -6.56
C GLY A 282 -8.36 2.39 -5.09
N PHE A 283 -9.51 2.91 -4.64
CA PHE A 283 -9.73 3.24 -3.22
C PHE A 283 -9.68 2.01 -2.32
N THR A 284 -10.23 0.87 -2.75
CA THR A 284 -10.15 -0.38 -1.99
C THR A 284 -8.71 -0.83 -1.84
N TYR A 285 -7.90 -0.76 -2.91
CA TYR A 285 -6.47 -1.09 -2.82
C TYR A 285 -5.72 -0.22 -1.82
N LEU A 286 -6.04 1.07 -1.78
CA LEU A 286 -5.29 2.04 -1.00
C LEU A 286 -5.75 2.15 0.45
N LEU A 287 -7.06 2.14 0.71
CA LEU A 287 -7.66 2.46 2.01
C LEU A 287 -8.14 1.24 2.78
N PHE A 288 -8.46 0.14 2.09
CA PHE A 288 -9.03 -1.01 2.75
C PHE A 288 -8.03 -1.71 3.69
N PRO A 289 -6.76 -1.98 3.29
CA PRO A 289 -5.79 -2.54 4.22
C PRO A 289 -5.52 -1.62 5.43
N PRO A 290 -5.21 -0.31 5.27
CA PRO A 290 -4.96 0.59 6.41
C PRO A 290 -6.11 0.69 7.43
N VAL A 291 -7.36 0.60 6.97
CA VAL A 291 -8.54 0.64 7.86
C VAL A 291 -8.75 -0.71 8.56
N MET A 292 -8.59 -1.81 7.83
CA MET A 292 -8.93 -3.14 8.33
C MET A 292 -7.81 -3.75 9.18
N ASN A 293 -6.54 -3.43 8.92
CA ASN A 293 -5.38 -3.92 9.68
C ASN A 293 -5.56 -3.67 11.19
N PRO A 294 -5.81 -2.43 11.67
CA PRO A 294 -6.07 -2.18 13.08
C PRO A 294 -7.21 -3.00 13.69
N ILE A 295 -8.30 -3.20 12.94
CA ILE A 295 -9.48 -3.94 13.39
C ILE A 295 -9.14 -5.42 13.53
N VAL A 296 -8.50 -6.01 12.52
CA VAL A 296 -8.11 -7.42 12.51
C VAL A 296 -7.17 -7.74 13.67
N TYR A 297 -6.16 -6.89 13.91
CA TYR A 297 -5.20 -7.11 14.99
C TYR A 297 -5.80 -6.81 16.37
N SER A 298 -6.63 -5.78 16.54
CA SER A 298 -7.27 -5.48 17.82
C SER A 298 -8.33 -6.49 18.22
N VAL A 299 -9.19 -6.95 17.31
CA VAL A 299 -10.26 -7.91 17.61
C VAL A 299 -9.70 -9.27 18.01
N LYS A 300 -8.62 -9.70 17.35
CA LYS A 300 -8.02 -11.03 17.59
C LYS A 300 -6.98 -11.04 18.69
N THR A 301 -6.31 -9.92 18.96
CA THR A 301 -5.27 -9.86 19.98
C THR A 301 -5.86 -9.39 21.30
N LYS A 302 -6.02 -10.31 22.25
CA LYS A 302 -6.52 -9.99 23.59
C LYS A 302 -5.71 -8.88 24.27
N GLN A 303 -4.38 -8.90 24.14
CA GLN A 303 -3.51 -7.87 24.74
C GLN A 303 -3.77 -6.47 24.16
N ILE A 304 -3.88 -6.33 22.83
CA ILE A 304 -4.22 -5.04 22.21
C ILE A 304 -5.63 -4.63 22.62
N ARG A 305 -6.61 -5.54 22.58
CA ARG A 305 -8.00 -5.24 22.96
C ARG A 305 -8.13 -4.74 24.40
N ASP A 306 -7.54 -5.45 25.34
CA ASP A 306 -7.65 -5.14 26.77
C ASP A 306 -6.95 -3.79 27.08
N ARG A 307 -5.92 -3.42 26.31
CA ARG A 307 -5.26 -2.11 26.40
C ARG A 307 -6.04 -1.00 25.71
N VAL A 308 -6.63 -1.26 24.55
CA VAL A 308 -7.55 -0.34 23.87
C VAL A 308 -8.71 0.01 24.82
N THR A 309 -9.38 -0.99 25.40
CA THR A 309 -10.49 -0.73 26.33
C THR A 309 -10.04 0.05 27.57
N HIS A 310 -8.87 -0.23 28.12
CA HIS A 310 -8.34 0.55 29.25
C HIS A 310 -7.99 1.99 28.86
N ALA A 311 -7.49 2.23 27.64
CA ALA A 311 -7.14 3.57 27.17
C ALA A 311 -8.37 4.43 26.85
N PHE A 312 -9.51 3.82 26.47
CA PHE A 312 -10.77 4.53 26.19
C PHE A 312 -11.72 4.63 27.40
N CYS A 313 -11.48 3.86 28.46
CA CYS A 313 -12.27 3.91 29.70
C CYS A 313 -11.65 4.81 30.79
N TYR A 314 -10.63 5.61 30.46
CA TYR A 314 -9.99 6.57 31.36
C TYR A 314 -10.07 7.99 30.81
#